data_AF-A0AAN4MX75-F1
#
_entry.id   AF-A0AAN4MX75-F1
#
_cell.length_a   1.000
_cell.length_b   1.000
_cell.length_c   1.000
_cell.angle_alpha   90.00
_cell.angle_beta   90.00
_cell.angle_gamma   90.00
#
_symmetry.space_group_name_H-M   'P 1'
#
loop_
_entity.id
_entity.type
_entity.pdbx_description
1 polymer ?
#
loop_
_entity_poly.entity_id
_entity_poly.type
_entity_poly.pdbx_seq_one_letter_code
_entity_poly.pdbx_strand_id
1 'polypeptide(L)'
;MKTKVIIMMSLFISLFLTGCEKELVEVPDEVPGQLPPEGKPSDLPDGYFEVTFSAGYGGGDTRTPVTGTDSRVRHLRYVIYKSTGEFVKEKVVLNTTDAAPSWPMAALKDTLPKGQYTAVFLANVEKTQFPIPVSGGGTNYADVLTNYQTTRANARIVLPGAEFTDTSEFYLANVSFSDTSAQPYVLLQRIISMLNLRRVFVDAQTALNSLTNNIVTQVGYKNIIRTTVQGILPGLLKTAMNLGPVGNLVYDVVGGLDAAVNLVVAALVEPVVDALYAQLLQGLVNQIGLTLSGNATQNGALGALGDLLNPWRGSDAAYALVTINNFPKTMDLDLNVKDFYTGNHRFRYGFTPTPGTTNSEKDILIRGFHGLYDVREIHVAKPGLISGLLVDDVIDGPLLLNGVFVNITDPIQATVNTNYRYRSNYSFVSLGLKSYAQQSDGNHSLTLSVQLKNIANLDGILGGIPVLGPVLNGTVRLLIGNITVTVPVNLPLLGTDNLTLSGSWSTPPMQY
;
A
#
# COMPACT_ATOMS: atom_id res chain seq x y z
N MET A 1 -18.04 42.77 16.26
CA MET A 1 -18.80 42.15 17.37
C MET A 1 -20.16 41.76 16.80
N LYS A 2 -20.67 40.54 16.74
CA LYS A 2 -20.31 39.23 17.30
C LYS A 2 -20.61 38.20 16.20
N THR A 3 -19.71 37.26 15.95
CA THR A 3 -20.01 36.02 15.22
C THR A 3 -19.32 34.89 15.96
N LYS A 4 -20.11 34.11 16.71
CA LYS A 4 -19.76 32.85 17.36
C LYS A 4 -20.97 31.93 17.16
N VAL A 5 -20.86 30.88 16.34
CA VAL A 5 -20.43 29.50 16.69
C VAL A 5 -21.55 28.70 17.40
N ILE A 6 -22.02 27.64 16.69
CA ILE A 6 -22.64 26.36 17.16
C ILE A 6 -24.07 26.51 17.74
N ILE A 7 -25.12 25.83 17.25
CA ILE A 7 -25.40 24.38 17.30
C ILE A 7 -26.21 23.95 16.05
N MET A 8 -25.62 23.08 15.23
CA MET A 8 -26.31 22.29 14.21
C MET A 8 -26.63 20.94 14.83
N MET A 9 -27.87 20.77 15.29
CA MET A 9 -28.35 19.52 15.89
C MET A 9 -29.87 19.43 15.71
N SER A 10 -30.34 19.17 14.48
CA SER A 10 -31.68 18.62 14.19
C SER A 10 -31.94 18.59 12.69
N LEU A 11 -31.38 17.60 12.00
CA LEU A 11 -31.97 16.93 10.83
C LEU A 11 -31.01 15.81 10.41
N PHE A 12 -31.52 14.64 10.06
CA PHE A 12 -30.83 13.36 9.81
C PHE A 12 -30.63 12.42 11.02
N ILE A 13 -31.73 12.15 11.73
CA ILE A 13 -31.99 10.82 12.32
C ILE A 13 -33.44 10.46 11.97
N SER A 14 -33.67 10.04 10.73
CA SER A 14 -34.95 9.47 10.29
C SER A 14 -34.81 8.87 8.90
N LEU A 15 -33.97 7.85 8.75
CA LEU A 15 -33.92 6.90 7.64
C LEU A 15 -33.03 5.75 8.14
N PHE A 16 -33.52 4.51 8.06
CA PHE A 16 -32.99 3.25 8.65
C PHE A 16 -33.63 2.74 9.94
N LEU A 17 -34.96 2.75 10.01
CA LEU A 17 -35.74 1.73 10.72
C LEU A 17 -37.04 1.47 9.96
N THR A 18 -36.94 0.78 8.81
CA THR A 18 -38.05 0.00 8.25
C THR A 18 -37.67 -1.46 8.42
N GLY A 19 -38.01 -2.02 9.57
CA GLY A 19 -38.21 -3.46 9.66
C GLY A 19 -39.42 -3.78 8.78
N CYS A 20 -39.19 -4.44 7.66
CA CYS A 20 -40.29 -5.12 6.98
C CYS A 20 -40.70 -6.29 7.86
N GLU A 21 -41.93 -6.19 8.33
CA GLU A 21 -42.68 -7.22 9.02
C GLU A 21 -42.62 -8.54 8.22
N LYS A 22 -42.64 -9.65 8.97
CA LYS A 22 -42.88 -10.98 8.41
C LYS A 22 -44.27 -10.98 7.78
N GLU A 23 -44.35 -10.87 6.46
CA GLU A 23 -45.46 -11.49 5.74
C GLU A 23 -45.21 -13.00 5.75
N LEU A 24 -45.95 -13.69 6.60
CA LEU A 24 -46.21 -15.11 6.44
C LEU A 24 -46.91 -15.26 5.10
N VAL A 25 -46.19 -15.76 4.10
CA VAL A 25 -46.81 -16.26 2.87
C VAL A 25 -47.66 -17.44 3.30
N GLU A 26 -48.98 -17.26 3.26
CA GLU A 26 -49.96 -18.33 3.38
C GLU A 26 -49.65 -19.38 2.31
N VAL A 27 -49.39 -20.60 2.78
CA VAL A 27 -49.36 -21.81 1.98
C VAL A 27 -50.75 -21.94 1.35
N PRO A 28 -50.89 -22.07 0.02
CA PRO A 28 -52.18 -22.40 -0.57
C PRO A 28 -52.63 -23.76 -0.01
N ASP A 29 -53.81 -23.79 0.61
CA ASP A 29 -54.46 -25.01 1.07
C ASP A 29 -54.43 -26.09 -0.03
N GLU A 30 -53.90 -27.27 0.33
CA GLU A 30 -54.01 -28.48 -0.46
C GLU A 30 -55.50 -28.77 -0.72
N VAL A 31 -55.89 -28.85 -1.99
CA VAL A 31 -57.16 -29.43 -2.40
C VAL A 31 -57.14 -30.91 -1.99
N PRO A 32 -58.04 -31.38 -1.12
CA PRO A 32 -58.05 -32.77 -0.69
C PRO A 32 -58.61 -33.64 -1.82
N GLY A 33 -57.76 -34.48 -2.40
CA GLY A 33 -58.21 -35.57 -3.26
C GLY A 33 -57.54 -35.65 -4.62
N GLN A 34 -56.25 -35.99 -4.66
CA GLN A 34 -55.75 -36.87 -5.71
C GLN A 34 -54.51 -37.59 -5.20
N LEU A 35 -54.64 -38.90 -4.95
CA LEU A 35 -53.50 -39.79 -4.76
C LEU A 35 -52.54 -39.59 -5.94
N PRO A 36 -51.24 -39.37 -5.71
CA PRO A 36 -50.28 -39.37 -6.80
C PRO A 36 -50.34 -40.76 -7.47
N PRO A 37 -50.27 -40.84 -8.81
CA PRO A 37 -50.16 -42.14 -9.46
C PRO A 37 -48.96 -42.86 -8.87
N GLU A 38 -49.15 -44.13 -8.46
CA GLU A 38 -48.09 -45.02 -7.99
C GLU A 38 -46.86 -44.86 -8.91
N GLY A 39 -45.82 -44.24 -8.35
CA GLY A 39 -44.56 -44.07 -9.05
C GLY A 39 -44.06 -45.45 -9.46
N LYS A 40 -43.59 -45.56 -10.71
CA LYS A 40 -42.89 -46.74 -11.20
C LYS A 40 -41.90 -47.22 -10.14
N PRO A 41 -41.78 -48.54 -9.90
CA PRO A 41 -40.73 -49.07 -9.02
C PRO A 41 -39.40 -48.47 -9.46
N SER A 42 -38.62 -47.95 -8.52
CA SER A 42 -37.32 -47.38 -8.85
C SER A 42 -36.50 -48.43 -9.59
N ASP A 43 -36.08 -48.14 -10.83
CA ASP A 43 -35.18 -48.98 -11.66
C ASP A 43 -33.76 -49.10 -11.05
N LEU A 44 -33.63 -48.95 -9.73
CA LEU A 44 -32.39 -49.06 -8.99
C LEU A 44 -32.09 -50.54 -8.74
N PRO A 45 -30.87 -51.02 -9.05
CA PRO A 45 -30.48 -52.39 -8.73
C PRO A 45 -30.59 -52.67 -7.23
N ASP A 46 -30.93 -53.91 -6.88
CA ASP A 46 -30.98 -54.36 -5.48
C ASP A 46 -29.65 -54.08 -4.77
N GLY A 47 -29.73 -53.50 -3.58
CA GLY A 47 -28.55 -53.10 -2.78
C GLY A 47 -27.95 -51.75 -3.14
N TYR A 48 -28.58 -50.95 -4.02
CA TYR A 48 -28.16 -49.59 -4.36
C TYR A 48 -29.15 -48.54 -3.85
N PHE A 49 -28.71 -47.28 -3.83
CA PHE A 49 -29.53 -46.09 -3.61
C PHE A 49 -29.10 -44.95 -4.54
N GLU A 50 -29.99 -43.99 -4.77
CA GLU A 50 -29.69 -42.75 -5.50
C GLU A 50 -29.43 -41.61 -4.51
N VAL A 51 -28.26 -40.96 -4.61
CA VAL A 51 -27.98 -39.70 -3.94
C VAL A 51 -28.32 -38.54 -4.86
N THR A 52 -28.92 -37.48 -4.32
CA THR A 52 -29.18 -36.22 -5.02
C THR A 52 -28.50 -35.07 -4.28
N PHE A 53 -27.48 -34.49 -4.90
CA PHE A 53 -26.77 -33.32 -4.42
C PHE A 53 -27.51 -32.06 -4.87
N SER A 54 -28.07 -31.32 -3.91
CA SER A 54 -28.81 -30.08 -4.18
C SER A 54 -27.99 -28.87 -3.76
N ALA A 55 -28.10 -27.76 -4.49
CA ALA A 55 -27.54 -26.50 -4.01
C ALA A 55 -28.28 -26.05 -2.74
N GLY A 56 -27.55 -25.66 -1.69
CA GLY A 56 -28.19 -25.19 -0.47
C GLY A 56 -27.20 -24.95 0.66
N TYR A 57 -27.72 -24.49 1.80
CA TYR A 57 -26.94 -24.04 2.93
C TYR A 57 -27.33 -24.79 4.21
N GLY A 58 -26.35 -25.45 4.85
CA GLY A 58 -26.52 -26.21 6.08
C GLY A 58 -26.30 -25.42 7.38
N GLY A 59 -26.26 -24.08 7.35
CA GLY A 59 -26.04 -23.21 8.52
C GLY A 59 -24.59 -22.74 8.72
N GLY A 60 -24.39 -21.44 9.02
CA GLY A 60 -23.09 -20.78 9.36
C GLY A 60 -22.52 -19.77 8.35
N ASP A 61 -22.52 -18.48 8.71
CA ASP A 61 -22.08 -17.25 8.00
C ASP A 61 -21.49 -17.38 6.58
N THR A 62 -22.33 -17.20 5.57
CA THR A 62 -21.88 -17.01 4.18
C THR A 62 -22.26 -15.64 3.64
N ARG A 63 -21.37 -15.05 2.84
CA ARG A 63 -21.71 -13.89 1.98
C ARG A 63 -22.91 -14.22 1.11
N THR A 64 -23.62 -13.20 0.60
CA THR A 64 -24.77 -13.33 -0.31
C THR A 64 -24.51 -14.39 -1.40
N PRO A 65 -25.38 -15.40 -1.57
CA PRO A 65 -25.24 -16.41 -2.61
C PRO A 65 -25.13 -15.80 -4.01
N VAL A 66 -24.34 -16.42 -4.88
CA VAL A 66 -24.26 -16.05 -6.29
C VAL A 66 -25.46 -16.61 -7.04
N THR A 67 -26.17 -15.76 -7.76
CA THR A 67 -27.32 -16.14 -8.59
C THR A 67 -27.13 -15.68 -10.04
N GLY A 68 -27.57 -16.50 -11.00
CA GLY A 68 -27.41 -16.24 -12.43
C GLY A 68 -26.06 -16.68 -13.00
N THR A 69 -25.77 -16.25 -14.23
CA THR A 69 -24.55 -16.60 -14.95
C THR A 69 -23.31 -15.99 -14.28
N ASP A 70 -22.37 -16.83 -13.84
CA ASP A 70 -21.12 -16.39 -13.19
C ASP A 70 -19.96 -17.30 -13.62
N SER A 71 -18.80 -16.70 -13.91
CA SER A 71 -17.62 -17.37 -14.48
C SER A 71 -16.51 -17.65 -13.48
N ARG A 72 -16.70 -17.36 -12.18
CA ARG A 72 -15.69 -17.63 -11.14
C ARG A 72 -15.32 -19.10 -11.05
N VAL A 73 -16.27 -19.99 -11.31
CA VAL A 73 -16.07 -21.43 -11.41
C VAL A 73 -16.21 -21.85 -12.87
N ARG A 74 -15.11 -22.36 -13.46
CA ARG A 74 -15.02 -22.81 -14.86
C ARG A 74 -14.78 -24.30 -15.00
N HIS A 75 -14.43 -24.98 -13.91
CA HIS A 75 -14.38 -26.44 -13.85
C HIS A 75 -14.97 -26.87 -12.51
N LEU A 76 -15.74 -27.95 -12.52
CA LEU A 76 -16.30 -28.55 -11.32
C LEU A 76 -16.28 -30.06 -11.47
N ARG A 77 -15.78 -30.74 -10.44
CA ARG A 77 -15.91 -32.18 -10.28
C ARG A 77 -16.28 -32.52 -8.85
N TYR A 78 -16.79 -33.72 -8.64
CA TYR A 78 -16.82 -34.32 -7.32
C TYR A 78 -16.13 -35.67 -7.29
N VAL A 79 -15.57 -35.99 -6.13
CA VAL A 79 -14.95 -37.27 -5.83
C VAL A 79 -15.68 -37.89 -4.65
N ILE A 80 -16.08 -39.15 -4.76
CA ILE A 80 -16.78 -39.89 -3.70
C ILE A 80 -15.81 -40.87 -3.06
N TYR A 81 -15.77 -40.82 -1.73
CA TYR A 81 -15.04 -41.76 -0.89
C TYR A 81 -16.02 -42.51 0.01
N LYS A 82 -15.67 -43.75 0.37
CA LYS A 82 -16.33 -44.42 1.51
C LYS A 82 -16.03 -43.66 2.80
N SER A 83 -16.80 -43.92 3.85
CA SER A 83 -16.51 -43.39 5.20
C SER A 83 -15.13 -43.80 5.74
N THR A 84 -14.56 -44.91 5.25
CA THR A 84 -13.19 -45.35 5.54
C THR A 84 -12.11 -44.56 4.79
N GLY A 85 -12.50 -43.68 3.87
CA GLY A 85 -11.62 -42.85 3.07
C GLY A 85 -11.17 -43.47 1.74
N GLU A 86 -11.57 -44.70 1.42
CA GLU A 86 -11.27 -45.34 0.13
C GLU A 86 -11.98 -44.62 -1.02
N PHE A 87 -11.26 -44.39 -2.13
CA PHE A 87 -11.86 -43.84 -3.36
C PHE A 87 -12.93 -44.78 -3.93
N VAL A 88 -14.05 -44.21 -4.38
CA VAL A 88 -15.15 -44.93 -5.02
C VAL A 88 -15.27 -44.55 -6.48
N LYS A 89 -15.44 -43.25 -6.76
CA LYS A 89 -15.57 -42.72 -8.12
C LYS A 89 -15.36 -41.21 -8.17
N GLU A 90 -15.18 -40.70 -9.38
CA GLU A 90 -15.23 -39.26 -9.66
C GLU A 90 -16.23 -38.96 -10.79
N LYS A 91 -16.70 -37.71 -10.84
CA LYS A 91 -17.51 -37.19 -11.94
C LYS A 91 -17.17 -35.74 -12.20
N VAL A 92 -16.85 -35.42 -13.45
CA VAL A 92 -16.74 -34.03 -13.92
C VAL A 92 -18.12 -33.53 -14.31
N VAL A 93 -18.51 -32.37 -13.76
CA VAL A 93 -19.83 -31.75 -13.91
C VAL A 93 -19.77 -30.54 -14.83
N LEU A 94 -18.64 -29.84 -14.83
CA LEU A 94 -18.38 -28.66 -15.65
C LEU A 94 -16.95 -28.72 -16.19
N ASN A 95 -16.78 -28.59 -17.50
CA ASN A 95 -15.49 -28.52 -18.18
C ASN A 95 -15.09 -27.08 -18.47
N THR A 96 -13.79 -26.82 -18.62
CA THR A 96 -13.26 -25.47 -18.91
C THR A 96 -13.73 -24.90 -20.25
N THR A 97 -14.08 -25.76 -21.20
CA THR A 97 -14.61 -25.40 -22.53
C THR A 97 -16.09 -25.05 -22.53
N ASP A 98 -16.81 -25.34 -21.44
CA ASP A 98 -18.24 -25.08 -21.37
C ASP A 98 -18.51 -23.57 -21.23
N ALA A 99 -19.70 -23.16 -21.64
CA ALA A 99 -20.21 -21.81 -21.40
C ALA A 99 -20.29 -21.54 -19.88
N ALA A 100 -20.25 -20.25 -19.50
CA ALA A 100 -20.35 -19.87 -18.10
C ALA A 100 -21.64 -20.46 -17.47
N PRO A 101 -21.54 -21.22 -16.37
CA PRO A 101 -22.69 -21.84 -15.74
C PRO A 101 -23.60 -20.78 -15.09
N SER A 102 -24.88 -21.12 -14.96
CA SER A 102 -25.82 -20.38 -14.11
C SER A 102 -25.87 -21.00 -12.72
N TRP A 103 -25.86 -20.16 -11.69
CA TRP A 103 -25.93 -20.56 -10.29
C TRP A 103 -27.30 -20.21 -9.68
N PRO A 104 -27.84 -21.07 -8.79
CA PRO A 104 -27.35 -22.41 -8.45
C PRO A 104 -27.47 -23.40 -9.62
N MET A 105 -26.59 -24.40 -9.67
CA MET A 105 -26.69 -25.50 -10.64
C MET A 105 -27.87 -26.42 -10.31
N ALA A 106 -28.40 -27.09 -11.34
CA ALA A 106 -29.42 -28.13 -11.16
C ALA A 106 -28.89 -29.29 -10.28
N ALA A 107 -29.80 -29.95 -9.57
CA ALA A 107 -29.44 -31.04 -8.68
C ALA A 107 -28.72 -32.18 -9.43
N LEU A 108 -27.65 -32.69 -8.83
CA LEU A 108 -26.81 -33.73 -9.43
C LEU A 108 -27.15 -35.07 -8.79
N LYS A 109 -27.39 -36.08 -9.61
CA LYS A 109 -27.75 -37.42 -9.15
C LYS A 109 -26.64 -38.43 -9.42
N ASP A 110 -26.55 -39.41 -8.53
CA ASP A 110 -25.69 -40.57 -8.74
C ASP A 110 -26.17 -41.82 -7.99
N THR A 111 -25.86 -43.00 -8.51
CA THR A 111 -26.26 -44.29 -7.94
C THR A 111 -25.06 -45.00 -7.31
N LEU A 112 -25.23 -45.51 -6.09
CA LEU A 112 -24.17 -46.12 -5.28
C LEU A 112 -24.69 -47.34 -4.50
N PRO A 113 -23.84 -48.33 -4.18
CA PRO A 113 -24.20 -49.37 -3.22
C PRO A 113 -24.58 -48.75 -1.87
N LYS A 114 -25.54 -49.35 -1.16
CA LYS A 114 -25.92 -48.93 0.19
C LYS A 114 -24.70 -48.84 1.10
N GLY A 115 -24.60 -47.75 1.85
CA GLY A 115 -23.42 -47.46 2.66
C GLY A 115 -23.29 -45.98 3.03
N GLN A 116 -22.16 -45.67 3.66
CA GLN A 116 -21.82 -44.35 4.17
C GLN A 116 -20.67 -43.76 3.36
N TYR A 117 -20.84 -42.53 2.88
CA TYR A 117 -19.92 -41.90 1.94
C TYR A 117 -19.69 -40.43 2.26
N THR A 118 -18.61 -39.89 1.70
CA THR A 118 -18.35 -38.46 1.64
C THR A 118 -18.07 -38.07 0.20
N ALA A 119 -18.80 -37.09 -0.32
CA ALA A 119 -18.51 -36.44 -1.59
C ALA A 119 -17.72 -35.14 -1.34
N VAL A 120 -16.66 -34.96 -2.12
CA VAL A 120 -15.84 -33.75 -2.12
C VAL A 120 -16.01 -33.07 -3.46
N PHE A 121 -16.70 -31.94 -3.47
CA PHE A 121 -16.82 -31.08 -4.64
C PHE A 121 -15.60 -30.17 -4.73
N LEU A 122 -14.96 -30.15 -5.90
CA LEU A 122 -13.73 -29.44 -6.17
C LEU A 122 -13.91 -28.61 -7.44
N ALA A 123 -13.78 -27.29 -7.30
CA ALA A 123 -13.89 -26.36 -8.41
C ALA A 123 -12.53 -25.79 -8.80
N ASN A 124 -12.37 -25.53 -10.09
CA ASN A 124 -11.19 -24.97 -10.73
C ASN A 124 -9.89 -25.76 -10.53
N VAL A 125 -9.98 -27.06 -10.27
CA VAL A 125 -8.82 -27.96 -10.11
C VAL A 125 -8.36 -28.61 -11.43
N GLU A 126 -8.65 -27.99 -12.57
CA GLU A 126 -8.21 -28.49 -13.88
C GLU A 126 -6.88 -27.81 -14.27
N LYS A 127 -5.86 -28.60 -14.60
CA LYS A 127 -4.50 -28.07 -14.82
C LYS A 127 -4.42 -27.09 -15.97
N THR A 128 -5.29 -27.23 -16.98
CA THR A 128 -5.30 -26.34 -18.15
C THR A 128 -5.68 -24.91 -17.81
N GLN A 129 -6.25 -24.66 -16.63
CA GLN A 129 -6.53 -23.31 -16.10
C GLN A 129 -5.27 -22.58 -15.60
N PHE A 130 -4.14 -23.27 -15.47
CA PHE A 130 -2.89 -22.74 -14.93
C PHE A 130 -1.73 -22.94 -15.91
N PRO A 131 -1.74 -22.26 -17.07
CA PRO A 131 -0.67 -22.35 -18.05
C PRO A 131 0.65 -21.80 -17.48
N ILE A 132 1.71 -22.58 -17.58
CA ILE A 132 3.07 -22.19 -17.18
C ILE A 132 3.86 -21.90 -18.46
N PRO A 133 4.16 -20.63 -18.78
CA PRO A 133 4.90 -20.30 -20.00
C PRO A 133 6.36 -20.78 -19.91
N VAL A 134 6.83 -21.50 -20.93
CA VAL A 134 8.21 -22.03 -21.01
C VAL A 134 9.06 -21.23 -22.01
N SER A 135 10.36 -21.15 -21.72
CA SER A 135 11.34 -20.52 -22.62
C SER A 135 11.31 -21.20 -23.99
N GLY A 136 11.18 -20.41 -25.07
CA GLY A 136 11.08 -20.93 -26.44
C GLY A 136 9.67 -20.97 -27.04
N GLY A 137 8.63 -20.45 -26.34
CA GLY A 137 7.31 -20.20 -26.94
C GLY A 137 6.27 -21.31 -26.76
N GLY A 138 6.38 -22.12 -25.70
CA GLY A 138 5.40 -23.16 -25.36
C GLY A 138 4.69 -22.93 -24.02
N THR A 139 3.77 -23.83 -23.69
CA THR A 139 3.04 -23.85 -22.41
C THR A 139 3.14 -25.23 -21.78
N ASN A 140 3.48 -25.29 -20.50
CA ASN A 140 3.43 -26.50 -19.68
C ASN A 140 2.25 -26.42 -18.69
N TYR A 141 1.83 -27.58 -18.18
CA TYR A 141 0.76 -27.70 -17.19
C TYR A 141 1.16 -28.71 -16.11
N ALA A 142 0.94 -28.34 -14.84
CA ALA A 142 1.16 -29.22 -13.69
C ALA A 142 -0.17 -29.60 -13.05
N ASP A 143 -0.28 -30.84 -12.57
CA ASP A 143 -1.49 -31.27 -11.88
C ASP A 143 -1.65 -30.50 -10.55
N VAL A 144 -2.83 -29.92 -10.34
CA VAL A 144 -3.18 -29.16 -9.13
C VAL A 144 -4.01 -29.98 -8.12
N LEU A 145 -4.39 -31.21 -8.50
CA LEU A 145 -5.04 -32.20 -7.66
C LEU A 145 -4.31 -33.53 -7.83
N THR A 146 -3.70 -34.05 -6.78
CA THR A 146 -2.86 -35.25 -6.84
C THR A 146 -3.28 -36.29 -5.81
N ASN A 147 -2.98 -37.57 -6.07
CA ASN A 147 -3.18 -38.71 -5.17
C ASN A 147 -4.62 -38.90 -4.64
N TYR A 148 -5.62 -38.33 -5.32
CA TYR A 148 -7.01 -38.32 -4.85
C TYR A 148 -7.77 -39.61 -5.20
N GLN A 149 -7.27 -40.41 -6.14
CA GLN A 149 -7.91 -41.65 -6.57
C GLN A 149 -7.50 -42.88 -5.73
N THR A 150 -6.76 -42.71 -4.62
CA THR A 150 -6.40 -43.82 -3.72
C THR A 150 -7.21 -43.76 -2.43
N THR A 151 -6.91 -42.77 -1.59
CA THR A 151 -7.54 -42.56 -0.29
C THR A 151 -7.65 -41.06 -0.06
N ARG A 152 -8.73 -40.63 0.60
CA ARG A 152 -8.99 -39.23 0.95
C ARG A 152 -7.79 -38.59 1.67
N ALA A 153 -7.16 -39.34 2.58
CA ALA A 153 -6.02 -38.87 3.35
C ALA A 153 -4.77 -38.58 2.51
N ASN A 154 -4.62 -39.21 1.34
CA ASN A 154 -3.50 -39.00 0.43
C ASN A 154 -3.75 -37.85 -0.56
N ALA A 155 -5.00 -37.47 -0.78
CA ALA A 155 -5.37 -36.42 -1.71
C ALA A 155 -4.73 -35.07 -1.35
N ARG A 156 -4.17 -34.37 -2.34
CA ARG A 156 -3.57 -33.04 -2.16
C ARG A 156 -4.08 -32.08 -3.23
N ILE A 157 -4.48 -30.89 -2.80
CA ILE A 157 -4.64 -29.71 -3.64
C ILE A 157 -3.31 -28.97 -3.62
N VAL A 158 -2.73 -28.72 -4.79
CA VAL A 158 -1.41 -28.14 -4.96
C VAL A 158 -1.56 -26.70 -5.41
N LEU A 159 -0.79 -25.78 -4.82
CA LEU A 159 -0.74 -24.39 -5.27
C LEU A 159 -0.22 -24.36 -6.72
N PRO A 160 -0.93 -23.72 -7.66
CA PRO A 160 -0.54 -23.73 -9.06
C PRO A 160 0.77 -22.97 -9.29
N GLY A 161 1.49 -23.35 -10.35
CA GLY A 161 2.69 -22.64 -10.83
C GLY A 161 2.40 -21.34 -11.58
N ALA A 162 1.14 -20.87 -11.57
CA ALA A 162 0.67 -19.66 -12.22
C ALA A 162 -0.24 -18.86 -11.27
N GLU A 163 -0.30 -17.54 -11.44
CA GLU A 163 -1.14 -16.66 -10.61
C GLU A 163 -2.63 -16.96 -10.77
N PHE A 164 -3.37 -16.88 -9.66
CA PHE A 164 -4.83 -16.97 -9.70
C PHE A 164 -5.44 -15.73 -10.37
N THR A 165 -6.28 -15.96 -11.37
CA THR A 165 -7.23 -14.99 -11.92
C THR A 165 -8.59 -15.09 -11.22
N ASP A 166 -9.50 -14.18 -11.54
CA ASP A 166 -10.86 -14.17 -10.99
C ASP A 166 -11.72 -15.38 -11.41
N THR A 167 -11.23 -16.24 -12.31
CA THR A 167 -11.94 -17.43 -12.82
C THR A 167 -11.23 -18.76 -12.53
N SER A 168 -10.15 -18.73 -11.75
CA SER A 168 -9.29 -19.89 -11.49
C SER A 168 -9.07 -20.16 -10.00
N GLU A 169 -9.65 -19.38 -9.08
CA GLU A 169 -9.53 -19.64 -7.64
C GLU A 169 -10.19 -20.97 -7.28
N PHE A 170 -9.58 -21.73 -6.36
CA PHE A 170 -10.15 -23.01 -5.94
C PHE A 170 -11.37 -22.84 -5.02
N TYR A 171 -12.35 -23.72 -5.20
CA TYR A 171 -13.49 -23.87 -4.30
C TYR A 171 -13.64 -25.33 -3.87
N LEU A 172 -14.14 -25.54 -2.66
CA LEU A 172 -14.34 -26.86 -2.08
C LEU A 172 -15.69 -26.93 -1.36
N ALA A 173 -16.32 -28.11 -1.40
CA ALA A 173 -17.38 -28.50 -0.47
C ALA A 173 -17.19 -29.96 -0.03
N ASN A 174 -17.37 -30.24 1.26
CA ASN A 174 -17.40 -31.60 1.79
C ASN A 174 -18.81 -31.93 2.28
N VAL A 175 -19.39 -33.02 1.79
CA VAL A 175 -20.73 -33.47 2.21
C VAL A 175 -20.73 -34.96 2.51
N SER A 176 -21.21 -35.33 3.70
CA SER A 176 -21.44 -36.72 4.08
C SER A 176 -22.86 -37.13 3.76
N PHE A 177 -23.06 -38.35 3.27
CA PHE A 177 -24.36 -38.86 2.87
C PHE A 177 -24.42 -40.40 2.96
N SER A 178 -25.63 -40.94 2.94
CA SER A 178 -25.89 -42.37 3.07
C SER A 178 -27.19 -42.78 2.38
N ASP A 179 -27.48 -44.09 2.39
CA ASP A 179 -28.77 -44.63 1.95
C ASP A 179 -29.95 -44.14 2.81
N THR A 180 -29.71 -43.74 4.06
CA THR A 180 -30.72 -43.15 4.96
C THR A 180 -30.74 -41.61 4.94
N SER A 181 -29.74 -40.97 4.33
CA SER A 181 -29.60 -39.52 4.20
C SER A 181 -29.01 -39.19 2.82
N ALA A 182 -29.82 -39.40 1.79
CA ALA A 182 -29.39 -39.38 0.39
C ALA A 182 -29.56 -38.02 -0.32
N GLN A 183 -29.88 -36.96 0.43
CA GLN A 183 -30.22 -35.63 -0.12
C GLN A 183 -29.35 -34.51 0.49
N PRO A 184 -28.01 -34.59 0.40
CA PRO A 184 -27.13 -33.57 0.98
C PRO A 184 -27.20 -32.24 0.22
N TYR A 185 -27.10 -31.14 0.97
CA TYR A 185 -26.89 -29.80 0.39
C TYR A 185 -25.41 -29.51 0.16
N VAL A 186 -25.09 -28.93 -0.98
CA VAL A 186 -23.73 -28.57 -1.40
C VAL A 186 -23.58 -27.06 -1.47
N LEU A 187 -22.59 -26.54 -0.75
CA LEU A 187 -22.14 -25.15 -0.84
C LEU A 187 -20.65 -25.11 -1.18
N LEU A 188 -20.32 -24.63 -2.36
CA LEU A 188 -18.95 -24.35 -2.76
C LEU A 188 -18.43 -23.10 -2.05
N GLN A 189 -17.35 -23.24 -1.28
CA GLN A 189 -16.66 -22.14 -0.65
C GLN A 189 -15.26 -21.98 -1.24
N ARG A 190 -14.84 -20.74 -1.49
CA ARG A 190 -13.47 -20.45 -1.93
C ARG A 190 -12.50 -20.89 -0.83
N ILE A 191 -11.44 -21.59 -1.21
CA ILE A 191 -10.40 -22.03 -0.27
C ILE A 191 -9.10 -21.20 -0.35
N ILE A 192 -9.08 -20.22 -1.26
CA ILE A 192 -7.99 -19.27 -1.48
C ILE A 192 -8.17 -18.03 -0.60
N SER A 193 -7.09 -17.63 0.06
CA SER A 193 -6.93 -16.38 0.81
C SER A 193 -6.17 -15.36 -0.03
N MET A 194 -6.30 -14.08 0.32
CA MET A 194 -5.63 -12.99 -0.38
C MET A 194 -4.96 -12.01 0.60
N LEU A 195 -3.69 -11.70 0.36
CA LEU A 195 -3.00 -10.57 0.98
C LEU A 195 -2.69 -9.53 -0.10
N ASN A 196 -3.31 -8.36 0.01
CA ASN A 196 -3.02 -7.19 -0.80
C ASN A 196 -1.94 -6.36 -0.11
N LEU A 197 -0.78 -6.24 -0.77
CA LEU A 197 0.30 -5.35 -0.35
C LEU A 197 0.31 -4.13 -1.27
N ARG A 198 0.05 -2.97 -0.67
CA ARG A 198 -0.01 -1.70 -1.38
C ARG A 198 1.09 -0.78 -0.90
N ARG A 199 1.76 -0.10 -1.84
CA ARG A 199 2.63 1.03 -1.51
C ARG A 199 1.85 2.33 -1.67
N VAL A 200 1.76 3.11 -0.59
CA VAL A 200 0.98 4.36 -0.57
C VAL A 200 1.68 5.40 -1.43
N PHE A 201 0.91 6.16 -2.19
CA PHE A 201 1.44 7.27 -2.99
C PHE A 201 2.11 8.34 -2.11
N VAL A 202 3.27 8.84 -2.55
CA VAL A 202 3.93 9.99 -1.95
C VAL A 202 3.74 11.22 -2.79
N ASP A 203 3.15 12.23 -2.17
CA ASP A 203 3.15 13.58 -2.72
C ASP A 203 4.57 14.18 -2.67
N ALA A 204 5.11 14.51 -3.84
CA ALA A 204 6.48 15.00 -3.99
C ALA A 204 6.70 16.34 -3.26
N GLN A 205 5.68 17.22 -3.20
CA GLN A 205 5.79 18.50 -2.51
C GLN A 205 5.88 18.32 -1.00
N THR A 206 5.06 17.44 -0.43
CA THR A 206 5.10 17.08 0.98
C THR A 206 6.43 16.44 1.37
N ALA A 207 6.95 15.53 0.53
CA ALA A 207 8.26 14.91 0.73
C ALA A 207 9.40 15.93 0.66
N LEU A 208 9.37 16.86 -0.29
CA LEU A 208 10.37 17.93 -0.42
C LEU A 208 10.38 18.86 0.79
N ASN A 209 9.20 19.24 1.29
CA ASN A 209 9.07 20.03 2.50
C ASN A 209 9.65 19.29 3.72
N SER A 210 9.37 17.99 3.84
CA SER A 210 9.91 17.14 4.90
C SER A 210 11.44 17.04 4.83
N LEU A 211 12.01 16.80 3.64
CA LEU A 211 13.46 16.76 3.44
C LEU A 211 14.12 18.09 3.79
N THR A 212 13.56 19.21 3.32
CA THR A 212 14.04 20.56 3.63
C THR A 212 14.07 20.79 5.13
N ASN A 213 12.98 20.49 5.82
CA ASN A 213 12.87 20.62 7.29
C ASN A 213 13.87 19.74 8.04
N ASN A 214 14.06 18.50 7.59
CA ASN A 214 15.04 17.59 8.18
C ASN A 214 16.47 18.15 8.02
N ILE A 215 16.83 18.65 6.84
CA ILE A 215 18.15 19.26 6.60
C ILE A 215 18.37 20.46 7.51
N VAL A 216 17.44 21.42 7.54
CA VAL A 216 17.65 22.66 8.31
C VAL A 216 17.69 22.44 9.81
N THR A 217 16.95 21.44 10.29
CA THR A 217 16.92 21.08 11.72
C THR A 217 18.18 20.31 12.11
N GLN A 218 18.58 19.30 11.35
CA GLN A 218 19.74 18.46 11.65
C GLN A 218 21.06 19.23 11.56
N VAL A 219 21.19 20.13 10.58
CA VAL A 219 22.37 20.99 10.44
C VAL A 219 22.35 22.16 11.44
N GLY A 220 21.15 22.57 11.89
CA GLY A 220 21.00 23.68 12.83
C GLY A 220 21.23 25.06 12.19
N TYR A 221 20.84 25.25 10.92
CA TYR A 221 21.14 26.49 10.18
C TYR A 221 20.64 27.77 10.85
N LYS A 222 19.52 27.74 11.58
CA LYS A 222 19.02 28.93 12.29
C LYS A 222 20.06 29.44 13.30
N ASN A 223 20.78 28.54 13.98
CA ASN A 223 21.86 28.90 14.91
C ASN A 223 23.11 29.40 14.20
N ILE A 224 23.47 28.78 13.07
CA ILE A 224 24.61 29.21 12.24
C ILE A 224 24.39 30.63 11.72
N ILE A 225 23.20 30.90 11.16
CA ILE A 225 22.81 32.22 10.67
C ILE A 225 22.82 33.22 11.83
N ARG A 226 22.20 32.89 12.97
CA ARG A 226 22.18 33.77 14.15
C ARG A 226 23.57 34.15 14.63
N THR A 227 24.45 33.17 14.79
CA THR A 227 25.83 33.40 15.23
C THR A 227 26.57 34.32 14.26
N THR A 228 26.39 34.11 12.95
CA THR A 228 27.02 34.94 11.93
C THR A 228 26.48 36.37 11.93
N VAL A 229 25.15 36.53 11.99
CA VAL A 229 24.48 37.85 12.08
C VAL A 229 24.95 38.61 13.32
N GLN A 230 25.03 37.95 14.48
CA GLN A 230 25.53 38.57 15.71
C GLN A 230 26.99 39.01 15.60
N GLY A 231 27.81 38.32 14.80
CA GLY A 231 29.20 38.70 14.55
C GLY A 231 29.36 39.90 13.60
N ILE A 232 28.50 40.04 12.59
CA ILE A 232 28.66 41.07 11.54
C ILE A 232 27.81 42.33 11.74
N LEU A 233 26.60 42.18 12.28
CA LEU A 233 25.61 43.26 12.36
C LEU A 233 26.07 44.47 13.21
N PRO A 234 26.76 44.30 14.36
CA PRO A 234 27.24 45.44 15.14
C PRO A 234 28.18 46.36 14.35
N GLY A 235 29.09 45.81 13.54
CA GLY A 235 30.03 46.59 12.74
C GLY A 235 29.32 47.38 11.62
N LEU A 236 28.34 46.75 10.97
CA LEU A 236 27.51 47.39 9.93
C LEU A 236 26.67 48.53 10.51
N LEU A 237 26.02 48.30 11.66
CA LEU A 237 25.22 49.31 12.34
C LEU A 237 26.07 50.45 12.89
N LYS A 238 27.23 50.15 13.50
CA LYS A 238 28.15 51.19 14.00
C LYS A 238 28.59 52.13 12.88
N THR A 239 28.81 51.60 11.67
CA THR A 239 29.15 52.41 10.49
C THR A 239 27.98 53.30 10.07
N ALA A 240 26.76 52.75 9.99
CA ALA A 240 25.58 53.50 9.55
C ALA A 240 25.06 54.52 10.58
N MET A 241 25.25 54.25 11.87
CA MET A 241 24.81 55.09 12.97
C MET A 241 25.85 56.12 13.41
N ASN A 242 27.08 56.08 12.88
CA ASN A 242 28.10 57.07 13.23
C ASN A 242 27.82 58.42 12.54
N LEU A 243 27.33 59.39 13.31
CA LEU A 243 26.99 60.73 12.85
C LEU A 243 28.13 61.74 13.04
N GLY A 244 29.34 61.26 13.39
CA GLY A 244 30.50 62.09 13.69
C GLY A 244 30.50 62.66 15.12
N PRO A 245 31.55 63.44 15.50
CA PRO A 245 31.78 63.83 16.89
C PRO A 245 30.63 64.60 17.55
N VAL A 246 29.99 65.52 16.81
CA VAL A 246 28.88 66.33 17.31
C VAL A 246 27.55 65.59 17.19
N GLY A 247 27.37 64.81 16.11
CA GLY A 247 26.14 64.07 15.87
C GLY A 247 25.95 62.90 16.86
N ASN A 248 27.03 62.27 17.33
CA ASN A 248 26.96 61.13 18.24
C ASN A 248 26.52 61.48 19.66
N LEU A 249 26.50 62.77 20.05
CA LEU A 249 26.00 63.23 21.35
C LEU A 249 24.54 62.82 21.59
N VAL A 250 23.76 62.62 20.52
CA VAL A 250 22.37 62.14 20.61
C VAL A 250 22.26 60.74 21.21
N TYR A 251 23.35 59.95 21.22
CA TYR A 251 23.38 58.61 21.80
C TYR A 251 23.83 58.59 23.26
N ASP A 252 24.29 59.71 23.84
CA ASP A 252 24.73 59.75 25.24
C ASP A 252 23.60 59.39 26.22
N VAL A 253 22.35 59.67 25.83
CA VAL A 253 21.13 59.31 26.58
C VAL A 253 20.96 57.81 26.79
N VAL A 254 21.62 56.97 25.98
CA VAL A 254 21.66 55.52 26.14
C VAL A 254 23.05 54.98 26.49
N GLY A 255 24.01 55.85 26.85
CA GLY A 255 25.38 55.46 27.19
C GLY A 255 26.37 55.46 26.01
N GLY A 256 26.05 56.18 24.93
CA GLY A 256 26.91 56.38 23.77
C GLY A 256 26.62 55.45 22.59
N LEU A 257 27.36 55.63 21.49
CA LEU A 257 27.13 54.94 20.21
C LEU A 257 27.14 53.40 20.36
N ASP A 258 28.07 52.84 21.12
CA ASP A 258 28.18 51.38 21.27
C ASP A 258 26.96 50.79 22.02
N ALA A 259 26.45 51.49 23.04
CA ALA A 259 25.24 51.09 23.74
C ALA A 259 23.99 51.23 22.85
N ALA A 260 23.92 52.30 22.05
CA ALA A 260 22.86 52.48 21.04
C ALA A 260 22.86 51.36 19.99
N VAL A 261 24.04 51.00 19.47
CA VAL A 261 24.21 49.89 18.51
C VAL A 261 23.76 48.58 19.14
N ASN A 262 24.14 48.29 20.39
CA ASN A 262 23.72 47.06 21.06
C ASN A 262 22.19 46.93 21.21
N LEU A 263 21.49 48.05 21.49
CA LEU A 263 20.02 48.07 21.54
C LEU A 263 19.40 47.79 20.18
N VAL A 264 19.95 48.36 19.11
CA VAL A 264 19.48 48.12 17.73
C VAL A 264 19.80 46.69 17.28
N VAL A 265 20.97 46.16 17.62
CA VAL A 265 21.34 44.75 17.38
C VAL A 265 20.32 43.83 18.08
N ALA A 266 20.03 44.07 19.36
CA ALA A 266 19.06 43.26 20.10
C ALA A 266 17.66 43.28 19.46
N ALA A 267 17.25 44.41 18.88
CA ALA A 267 15.98 44.54 18.18
C ALA A 267 15.96 43.90 16.79
N LEU A 268 17.11 43.84 16.10
CA LEU A 268 17.19 43.42 14.69
C LEU A 268 17.71 42.00 14.47
N VAL A 269 18.40 41.39 15.43
CA VAL A 269 18.99 40.05 15.25
C VAL A 269 17.92 39.03 14.87
N GLU A 270 16.82 38.90 15.60
CA GLU A 270 15.81 37.90 15.27
C GLU A 270 15.09 38.18 13.94
N PRO A 271 14.61 39.41 13.64
CA PRO A 271 14.02 39.72 12.34
C PRO A 271 14.95 39.45 11.14
N VAL A 272 16.23 39.78 11.26
CA VAL A 272 17.23 39.53 10.21
C VAL A 272 17.48 38.03 10.05
N VAL A 273 17.62 37.30 11.16
CA VAL A 273 17.79 35.83 11.15
C VAL A 273 16.59 35.16 10.49
N ASP A 274 15.36 35.56 10.82
CA ASP A 274 14.15 34.98 10.22
C ASP A 274 14.05 35.26 8.72
N ALA A 275 14.40 36.47 8.28
CA ALA A 275 14.41 36.81 6.86
C ALA A 275 15.47 36.01 6.08
N LEU A 276 16.69 35.88 6.62
CA LEU A 276 17.75 35.06 6.01
C LEU A 276 17.41 33.57 6.04
N TYR A 277 16.77 33.09 7.11
CA TYR A 277 16.32 31.70 7.22
C TYR A 277 15.22 31.38 6.21
N ALA A 278 14.29 32.30 5.95
CA ALA A 278 13.30 32.14 4.88
C ALA A 278 13.96 32.05 3.50
N GLN A 279 14.99 32.87 3.23
CA GLN A 279 15.78 32.76 2.00
C GLN A 279 16.53 31.42 1.89
N LEU A 280 17.07 30.91 3.01
CA LEU A 280 17.69 29.60 3.04
C LEU A 280 16.72 28.49 2.66
N LEU A 281 15.50 28.48 3.23
CA LEU A 281 14.49 27.48 2.91
C LEU A 281 14.19 27.47 1.40
N GLN A 282 14.00 28.65 0.81
CA GLN A 282 13.76 28.77 -0.64
C GLN A 282 14.98 28.36 -1.47
N GLY A 283 16.19 28.77 -1.07
CA GLY A 283 17.43 28.41 -1.74
C GLY A 283 17.69 26.89 -1.68
N LEU A 284 17.41 26.25 -0.55
CA LEU A 284 17.57 24.82 -0.37
C LEU A 284 16.59 24.03 -1.25
N VAL A 285 15.33 24.45 -1.32
CA VAL A 285 14.34 23.86 -2.24
C VAL A 285 14.83 23.92 -3.69
N ASN A 286 15.38 25.06 -4.12
CA ASN A 286 15.93 25.22 -5.46
C ASN A 286 17.15 24.31 -5.71
N GLN A 287 18.09 24.22 -4.75
CA GLN A 287 19.29 23.39 -4.88
C GLN A 287 18.97 21.89 -4.92
N ILE A 288 18.02 21.43 -4.08
CA ILE A 288 17.49 20.07 -4.16
C ILE A 288 16.89 19.84 -5.56
N GLY A 289 16.09 20.80 -6.06
CA GLY A 289 15.46 20.66 -7.37
C GLY A 289 16.44 20.58 -8.54
N LEU A 290 17.48 21.42 -8.56
CA LEU A 290 18.55 21.38 -9.57
C LEU A 290 19.29 20.04 -9.55
N THR A 291 19.61 19.55 -8.35
CA THR A 291 20.35 18.29 -8.16
C THR A 291 19.54 17.08 -8.63
N LEU A 292 18.25 17.03 -8.33
CA LEU A 292 17.39 15.89 -8.67
C LEU A 292 16.96 15.85 -10.14
N SER A 293 16.88 17.01 -10.79
CA SER A 293 16.41 17.10 -12.19
C SER A 293 17.53 17.25 -13.21
N GLY A 294 18.79 17.30 -12.79
CA GLY A 294 19.90 17.56 -13.70
C GLY A 294 19.83 18.94 -14.36
N ASN A 295 19.42 19.97 -13.60
CA ASN A 295 19.24 21.38 -14.02
C ASN A 295 17.91 21.73 -14.74
N ALA A 296 16.80 21.02 -14.48
CA ALA A 296 15.48 21.46 -14.95
C ALA A 296 14.84 22.51 -14.00
N THR A 297 13.77 23.18 -14.46
CA THR A 297 12.97 24.11 -13.64
C THR A 297 12.25 23.37 -12.48
N GLN A 298 11.70 24.11 -11.51
CA GLN A 298 11.06 23.55 -10.30
C GLN A 298 9.98 22.49 -10.60
N ASN A 299 9.22 22.63 -11.69
CA ASN A 299 8.24 21.63 -12.11
C ASN A 299 8.90 20.31 -12.55
N GLY A 300 10.09 20.37 -13.16
CA GLY A 300 10.89 19.18 -13.51
C GLY A 300 11.46 18.48 -12.28
N ALA A 301 11.83 19.24 -11.24
CA ALA A 301 12.29 18.70 -9.96
C ALA A 301 11.22 17.89 -9.21
N LEU A 302 9.99 18.41 -9.14
CA LEU A 302 8.88 17.71 -8.50
C LEU A 302 8.49 16.45 -9.29
N GLY A 303 8.57 16.49 -10.63
CA GLY A 303 8.42 15.31 -11.48
C GLY A 303 9.45 14.23 -11.16
N ALA A 304 10.74 14.59 -11.19
CA ALA A 304 11.84 13.65 -10.91
C ALA A 304 11.78 13.05 -9.50
N LEU A 305 11.48 13.87 -8.49
CA LEU A 305 11.28 13.40 -7.12
C LEU A 305 10.02 12.50 -7.02
N GLY A 306 8.95 12.86 -7.72
CA GLY A 306 7.72 12.07 -7.78
C GLY A 306 7.95 10.67 -8.37
N ASP A 307 8.72 10.57 -9.45
CA ASP A 307 9.09 9.30 -10.08
C ASP A 307 9.99 8.46 -9.17
N LEU A 308 10.97 9.11 -8.51
CA LEU A 308 11.87 8.47 -7.56
C LEU A 308 11.10 7.88 -6.35
N LEU A 309 10.15 8.64 -5.79
CA LEU A 309 9.41 8.24 -4.60
C LEU A 309 8.29 7.22 -4.90
N ASN A 310 7.79 7.18 -6.15
CA ASN A 310 6.68 6.32 -6.56
C ASN A 310 7.09 5.31 -7.66
N PRO A 311 8.11 4.48 -7.44
CA PRO A 311 8.71 3.65 -8.47
C PRO A 311 7.79 2.54 -8.98
N TRP A 312 6.74 2.18 -8.23
CA TRP A 312 5.77 1.19 -8.69
C TRP A 312 4.87 1.75 -9.80
N ARG A 313 4.74 3.08 -9.96
CA ARG A 313 3.83 3.69 -10.95
C ARG A 313 4.36 3.63 -12.37
N GLY A 314 5.68 3.80 -12.56
CA GLY A 314 6.28 3.93 -13.89
C GLY A 314 6.02 2.73 -14.80
N SER A 315 6.10 2.96 -16.12
CA SER A 315 6.10 1.90 -17.14
C SER A 315 7.25 0.91 -16.97
N ASP A 316 8.30 1.35 -16.28
CA ASP A 316 9.46 0.54 -15.95
C ASP A 316 9.18 -0.49 -14.83
N ALA A 317 8.11 -0.33 -14.05
CA ALA A 317 7.69 -1.33 -13.06
C ALA A 317 6.74 -2.34 -13.69
N ALA A 318 7.30 -3.45 -14.16
CA ALA A 318 6.56 -4.49 -14.87
C ALA A 318 5.92 -5.52 -13.91
N TYR A 319 6.70 -6.04 -12.97
CA TYR A 319 6.27 -7.04 -11.99
C TYR A 319 7.09 -6.95 -10.70
N ALA A 320 6.57 -7.56 -9.64
CA ALA A 320 7.23 -7.69 -8.36
C ALA A 320 7.76 -9.12 -8.14
N LEU A 321 8.87 -9.21 -7.45
CA LEU A 321 9.52 -10.42 -6.98
C LEU A 321 9.45 -10.39 -5.46
N VAL A 322 8.56 -11.20 -4.90
CA VAL A 322 8.27 -11.20 -3.48
C VAL A 322 8.93 -12.41 -2.86
N THR A 323 9.88 -12.18 -1.96
CA THR A 323 10.49 -13.24 -1.15
C THR A 323 9.53 -13.58 -0.01
N ILE A 324 9.03 -14.81 0.02
CA ILE A 324 8.14 -15.32 1.07
C ILE A 324 8.80 -16.53 1.72
N ASN A 325 8.85 -16.54 3.04
CA ASN A 325 9.41 -17.62 3.82
C ASN A 325 8.33 -18.66 4.16
N ASN A 326 8.61 -19.95 3.93
CA ASN A 326 7.73 -21.07 4.29
C ASN A 326 6.29 -20.90 3.76
N PHE A 327 6.13 -20.54 2.47
CA PHE A 327 4.81 -20.30 1.88
C PHE A 327 4.02 -21.61 1.69
N PRO A 328 2.71 -21.69 2.06
CA PRO A 328 1.90 -22.89 1.87
C PRO A 328 1.90 -23.40 0.43
N LYS A 329 2.24 -24.69 0.25
CA LYS A 329 2.37 -25.33 -1.07
C LYS A 329 1.24 -26.30 -1.38
N THR A 330 0.78 -27.06 -0.40
CA THR A 330 -0.30 -28.04 -0.60
C THR A 330 -1.27 -28.08 0.58
N MET A 331 -2.51 -28.46 0.30
CA MET A 331 -3.57 -28.64 1.29
C MET A 331 -4.24 -30.02 1.10
N ASP A 332 -4.72 -30.64 2.18
CA ASP A 332 -5.59 -31.82 2.08
C ASP A 332 -7.07 -31.43 1.80
N LEU A 333 -7.94 -32.42 1.66
CA LEU A 333 -9.37 -32.18 1.40
C LEU A 333 -10.15 -31.75 2.66
N ASP A 334 -9.50 -31.70 3.81
CA ASP A 334 -10.05 -31.25 5.09
C ASP A 334 -9.54 -29.84 5.46
N LEU A 335 -8.94 -29.16 4.48
CA LEU A 335 -8.40 -27.80 4.60
C LEU A 335 -7.25 -27.68 5.60
N ASN A 336 -6.36 -28.67 5.68
CA ASN A 336 -5.11 -28.58 6.43
C ASN A 336 -3.93 -28.43 5.45
N VAL A 337 -3.08 -27.43 5.66
CA VAL A 337 -1.81 -27.31 4.93
C VAL A 337 -0.90 -28.49 5.29
N LYS A 338 -0.31 -29.13 4.28
CA LYS A 338 0.56 -30.32 4.46
C LYS A 338 2.02 -30.05 4.15
N ASP A 339 2.29 -29.27 3.10
CA ASP A 339 3.64 -28.96 2.63
C ASP A 339 3.79 -27.45 2.38
N PHE A 340 5.05 -27.01 2.41
CA PHE A 340 5.45 -25.62 2.22
C PHE A 340 6.59 -25.52 1.20
N TYR A 341 6.74 -24.35 0.60
CA TYR A 341 8.00 -23.92 -0.01
C TYR A 341 8.96 -23.55 1.12
N THR A 342 9.75 -24.51 1.59
CA THR A 342 10.59 -24.38 2.80
C THR A 342 11.72 -23.37 2.63
N GLY A 343 11.84 -22.44 3.59
CA GLY A 343 12.81 -21.35 3.53
C GLY A 343 12.32 -20.19 2.67
N ASN A 344 13.26 -19.33 2.29
CA ASN A 344 12.98 -18.14 1.48
C ASN A 344 12.86 -18.52 0.00
N HIS A 345 11.66 -18.37 -0.56
CA HIS A 345 11.42 -18.53 -1.99
C HIS A 345 10.91 -17.23 -2.61
N ARG A 346 11.26 -17.00 -3.88
CA ARG A 346 10.84 -15.80 -4.62
C ARG A 346 9.65 -16.11 -5.51
N PHE A 347 8.59 -15.34 -5.37
CA PHE A 347 7.37 -15.48 -6.15
C PHE A 347 7.23 -14.26 -7.04
N ARG A 348 6.92 -14.48 -8.31
CA ARG A 348 6.62 -13.39 -9.23
C ARG A 348 5.15 -13.02 -9.11
N TYR A 349 4.88 -11.73 -9.01
CA TYR A 349 3.53 -11.17 -9.01
C TYR A 349 3.41 -10.03 -10.01
N GLY A 350 2.37 -10.07 -10.84
CA GLY A 350 1.91 -8.91 -11.58
C GLY A 350 1.40 -7.81 -10.66
N PHE A 351 1.59 -6.56 -11.06
CA PHE A 351 0.89 -5.45 -10.41
C PHE A 351 -0.56 -5.39 -10.89
N THR A 352 -1.50 -5.11 -9.98
CA THR A 352 -2.87 -4.81 -10.40
C THR A 352 -2.92 -3.46 -11.13
N PRO A 353 -3.42 -3.41 -12.37
CA PRO A 353 -3.75 -2.12 -12.96
C PRO A 353 -4.97 -1.57 -12.21
N THR A 354 -4.92 -0.31 -11.78
CA THR A 354 -6.17 0.37 -11.45
C THR A 354 -6.87 0.66 -12.79
N PRO A 355 -8.14 0.25 -12.97
CA PRO A 355 -8.85 0.52 -14.21
C PRO A 355 -8.85 2.03 -14.53
N GLY A 356 -8.43 2.39 -15.74
CA GLY A 356 -8.54 3.77 -16.25
C GLY A 356 -7.34 4.70 -16.02
N THR A 357 -6.25 4.26 -15.39
CA THR A 357 -5.07 5.11 -15.14
C THR A 357 -3.76 4.33 -15.30
N THR A 358 -2.85 4.82 -16.15
CA THR A 358 -1.48 4.29 -16.30
C THR A 358 -0.55 4.68 -15.14
N ASN A 359 -0.97 5.63 -14.31
CA ASN A 359 -0.22 6.20 -13.20
C ASN A 359 -1.00 6.06 -11.88
N SER A 360 -1.50 4.90 -11.49
CA SER A 360 -2.16 4.72 -10.19
C SER A 360 -1.30 3.97 -9.18
N GLU A 361 -1.71 4.03 -7.91
CA GLU A 361 -1.23 3.09 -6.90
C GLU A 361 -1.37 1.67 -7.43
N LYS A 362 -0.24 0.95 -7.51
CA LYS A 362 -0.20 -0.45 -7.90
C LYS A 362 -0.16 -1.30 -6.65
N ASP A 363 -0.91 -2.40 -6.65
CA ASP A 363 -0.90 -3.37 -5.56
C ASP A 363 -0.27 -4.68 -6.03
N ILE A 364 0.24 -5.44 -5.07
CA ILE A 364 0.62 -6.84 -5.23
C ILE A 364 -0.45 -7.69 -4.54
N LEU A 365 -1.05 -8.62 -5.29
CA LEU A 365 -2.06 -9.54 -4.76
C LEU A 365 -1.46 -10.94 -4.58
N ILE A 366 -1.05 -11.24 -3.35
CA ILE A 366 -0.60 -12.59 -2.98
C ILE A 366 -1.85 -13.44 -2.71
N ARG A 367 -2.13 -14.39 -3.60
CA ARG A 367 -3.23 -15.35 -3.48
C ARG A 367 -2.67 -16.75 -3.21
N GLY A 368 -3.18 -17.44 -2.21
CA GLY A 368 -2.73 -18.78 -1.85
C GLY A 368 -3.61 -19.46 -0.80
N PHE A 369 -3.13 -20.56 -0.25
CA PHE A 369 -3.82 -21.24 0.86
C PHE A 369 -3.77 -20.43 2.15
N HIS A 370 -4.65 -20.73 3.12
CA HIS A 370 -4.61 -20.11 4.44
C HIS A 370 -3.30 -20.44 5.18
N GLY A 371 -2.98 -19.68 6.23
CA GLY A 371 -1.78 -19.86 7.04
C GLY A 371 -0.98 -18.57 7.20
N LEU A 372 0.31 -18.70 7.54
CA LEU A 372 1.21 -17.56 7.70
C LEU A 372 1.82 -17.15 6.36
N TYR A 373 1.65 -15.89 5.98
CA TYR A 373 2.39 -15.26 4.87
C TYR A 373 3.49 -14.41 5.48
N ASP A 374 4.73 -14.93 5.47
CA ASP A 374 5.93 -14.28 6.00
C ASP A 374 6.72 -13.65 4.84
N VAL A 375 6.27 -12.47 4.42
CA VAL A 375 6.86 -11.72 3.32
C VAL A 375 8.11 -11.01 3.84
N ARG A 376 9.26 -11.28 3.24
CA ARG A 376 10.56 -10.78 3.69
C ARG A 376 11.01 -9.57 2.91
N GLU A 377 10.88 -9.63 1.59
CA GLU A 377 11.42 -8.63 0.66
C GLU A 377 10.53 -8.53 -0.56
N ILE A 378 10.47 -7.35 -1.17
CA ILE A 378 9.80 -7.08 -2.43
C ILE A 378 10.78 -6.33 -3.33
N HIS A 379 11.14 -6.94 -4.45
CA HIS A 379 11.94 -6.31 -5.50
C HIS A 379 11.06 -6.03 -6.73
N VAL A 380 11.29 -4.90 -7.40
CA VAL A 380 10.56 -4.57 -8.64
C VAL A 380 11.48 -4.71 -9.83
N ALA A 381 10.95 -5.30 -10.90
CA ALA A 381 11.71 -5.61 -12.10
C ALA A 381 11.23 -4.79 -13.32
N LYS A 382 12.16 -4.58 -14.26
CA LYS A 382 11.92 -3.94 -15.56
C LYS A 382 11.30 -4.91 -16.56
N PRO A 383 10.65 -4.41 -17.64
CA PRO A 383 10.23 -5.26 -18.75
C PRO A 383 11.42 -6.02 -19.36
N GLY A 384 11.32 -7.36 -19.47
CA GLY A 384 12.37 -8.26 -19.96
C GLY A 384 11.98 -9.74 -19.79
N LEU A 385 12.72 -10.68 -20.40
CA LEU A 385 12.43 -12.12 -20.32
C LEU A 385 12.78 -12.69 -18.94
N ILE A 386 11.76 -12.81 -18.10
CA ILE A 386 11.68 -13.88 -17.10
C ILE A 386 10.29 -14.49 -17.26
N SER A 387 10.19 -15.81 -17.40
CA SER A 387 8.94 -16.55 -17.61
C SER A 387 8.73 -17.51 -16.45
N GLY A 388 7.53 -17.53 -15.85
CA GLY A 388 7.14 -18.49 -14.81
C GLY A 388 7.37 -18.06 -13.34
N LEU A 389 6.97 -18.95 -12.43
CA LEU A 389 7.25 -18.92 -11.00
C LEU A 389 8.74 -19.21 -10.76
N LEU A 390 9.43 -18.33 -10.03
CA LEU A 390 10.87 -18.44 -9.79
C LEU A 390 11.19 -19.27 -8.56
N VAL A 391 11.27 -20.60 -8.71
CA VAL A 391 11.79 -21.46 -7.66
C VAL A 391 13.30 -21.59 -7.86
N ASP A 392 14.03 -20.67 -7.23
CA ASP A 392 15.50 -20.65 -7.12
C ASP A 392 16.24 -20.56 -8.48
N ASP A 393 16.25 -19.36 -9.06
CA ASP A 393 17.11 -18.99 -10.20
C ASP A 393 17.55 -17.53 -10.05
N VAL A 394 18.86 -17.30 -10.20
CA VAL A 394 19.52 -15.99 -10.01
C VAL A 394 18.97 -14.99 -11.02
N ILE A 395 18.45 -13.87 -10.52
CA ILE A 395 17.99 -12.77 -11.35
C ILE A 395 19.18 -11.86 -11.61
N ASP A 396 19.52 -11.68 -12.88
CA ASP A 396 20.58 -10.78 -13.31
C ASP A 396 20.30 -9.33 -12.87
N GLY A 397 21.31 -8.70 -12.28
CA GLY A 397 21.27 -7.30 -11.82
C GLY A 397 20.70 -6.26 -12.82
N PRO A 398 20.90 -6.35 -14.15
CA PRO A 398 20.27 -5.43 -15.11
C PRO A 398 18.74 -5.52 -15.22
N LEU A 399 18.12 -6.61 -14.77
CA LEU A 399 16.65 -6.79 -14.81
C LEU A 399 15.95 -6.23 -13.56
N LEU A 400 16.72 -5.89 -12.52
CA LEU A 400 16.22 -5.24 -11.32
C LEU A 400 16.30 -3.72 -11.45
N LEU A 401 15.28 -3.02 -10.96
CA LEU A 401 15.37 -1.58 -10.76
C LEU A 401 16.34 -1.32 -9.60
N ASN A 402 17.58 -0.96 -9.94
CA ASN A 402 18.56 -0.52 -8.96
C ASN A 402 18.12 0.81 -8.35
N GLY A 403 17.76 0.78 -7.06
CA GLY A 403 17.48 1.99 -6.31
C GLY A 403 16.99 1.72 -4.89
N VAL A 404 17.52 2.47 -3.93
CA VAL A 404 17.07 2.50 -2.51
C VAL A 404 15.56 2.71 -2.40
N PHE A 405 14.96 3.36 -3.39
CA PHE A 405 13.55 3.69 -3.39
C PHE A 405 12.67 2.58 -3.94
N VAL A 406 13.18 1.59 -4.67
CA VAL A 406 12.31 0.66 -5.41
C VAL A 406 11.92 -0.56 -4.58
N ASN A 407 12.89 -1.11 -3.86
CA ASN A 407 12.76 -2.34 -3.10
C ASN A 407 12.21 -2.07 -1.69
N ILE A 408 11.41 -2.99 -1.18
CA ILE A 408 10.99 -2.99 0.24
C ILE A 408 11.68 -4.17 0.91
N THR A 409 12.51 -3.88 1.90
CA THR A 409 13.23 -4.90 2.69
C THR A 409 12.65 -5.05 4.11
N ASP A 410 11.61 -4.29 4.43
CA ASP A 410 10.90 -4.42 5.70
C ASP A 410 9.97 -5.65 5.64
N PRO A 411 10.18 -6.65 6.51
CA PRO A 411 9.34 -7.84 6.51
C PRO A 411 7.94 -7.54 7.03
N ILE A 412 6.95 -8.32 6.58
CA ILE A 412 5.58 -8.32 7.11
C ILE A 412 5.07 -9.75 7.25
N GLN A 413 4.41 -10.00 8.37
CA GLN A 413 3.74 -11.27 8.65
C GLN A 413 2.23 -11.07 8.69
N ALA A 414 1.52 -11.96 8.00
CA ALA A 414 0.06 -11.99 7.97
C ALA A 414 -0.44 -13.42 8.17
N THR A 415 -1.14 -13.69 9.27
CA THR A 415 -1.91 -14.93 9.40
C THR A 415 -3.24 -14.75 8.69
N VAL A 416 -3.42 -15.44 7.58
CA VAL A 416 -4.60 -15.30 6.71
C VAL A 416 -5.51 -16.52 6.83
N ASN A 417 -6.81 -16.27 7.02
CA ASN A 417 -7.83 -17.32 7.10
C ASN A 417 -8.40 -17.63 5.71
N THR A 418 -8.91 -18.85 5.54
CA THR A 418 -9.58 -19.33 4.31
C THR A 418 -10.70 -18.38 3.89
N ASN A 419 -10.80 -18.07 2.60
CA ASN A 419 -11.85 -17.21 2.02
C ASN A 419 -11.83 -15.72 2.47
N TYR A 420 -10.84 -15.29 3.24
CA TYR A 420 -10.71 -13.89 3.66
C TYR A 420 -9.66 -13.13 2.83
N ARG A 421 -9.82 -11.80 2.82
CA ARG A 421 -8.92 -10.86 2.16
C ARG A 421 -8.34 -9.91 3.19
N TYR A 422 -7.05 -9.64 3.06
CA TYR A 422 -6.27 -8.81 3.98
C TYR A 422 -5.53 -7.75 3.19
N ARG A 423 -5.34 -6.57 3.77
CA ARG A 423 -4.57 -5.47 3.17
C ARG A 423 -3.53 -4.94 4.14
N SER A 424 -2.33 -4.68 3.63
CA SER A 424 -1.35 -3.86 4.32
C SER A 424 -0.81 -2.78 3.39
N ASN A 425 -0.64 -1.58 3.95
CA ASN A 425 -0.12 -0.41 3.28
C ASN A 425 1.31 -0.16 3.74
N TYR A 426 2.25 -0.06 2.81
CA TYR A 426 3.57 0.47 3.06
C TYR A 426 3.53 1.98 2.92
N SER A 427 3.65 2.67 4.05
CA SER A 427 3.65 4.13 4.12
C SER A 427 5.05 4.65 4.36
N PHE A 428 5.39 5.76 3.72
CA PHE A 428 6.64 6.45 3.98
C PHE A 428 6.55 7.26 5.26
N VAL A 429 7.60 7.17 6.06
CA VAL A 429 7.69 7.83 7.35
C VAL A 429 8.55 9.07 7.23
N SER A 430 9.70 8.99 6.57
CA SER A 430 10.59 10.14 6.39
C SER A 430 11.48 10.05 5.15
N LEU A 431 11.78 11.23 4.60
CA LEU A 431 12.82 11.45 3.58
C LEU A 431 13.93 12.29 4.22
N GLY A 432 15.17 11.82 4.15
CA GLY A 432 16.32 12.46 4.80
C GLY A 432 17.60 12.29 4.00
N LEU A 433 18.71 12.64 4.65
CA LEU A 433 20.06 12.39 4.13
C LEU A 433 20.75 11.29 4.92
N LYS A 434 21.61 10.50 4.28
CA LYS A 434 22.51 9.55 4.95
C LYS A 434 23.55 10.29 5.79
N SER A 435 24.01 11.45 5.30
CA SER A 435 24.92 12.35 6.01
C SER A 435 24.48 13.80 5.85
N TYR A 436 24.50 14.54 6.97
CA TYR A 436 24.22 15.98 7.03
C TYR A 436 25.50 16.84 7.10
N ALA A 437 26.67 16.24 6.82
CA ALA A 437 27.94 16.95 6.84
C ALA A 437 27.98 18.06 5.77
N GLN A 438 28.22 19.30 6.21
CA GLN A 438 28.36 20.46 5.33
C GLN A 438 29.61 20.34 4.46
N GLN A 439 29.47 20.66 3.17
CA GLN A 439 30.59 20.66 2.22
C GLN A 439 31.33 22.00 2.27
N SER A 440 32.66 21.98 2.26
CA SER A 440 33.51 23.18 2.34
C SER A 440 34.23 23.49 1.02
N ASP A 441 33.76 22.88 -0.08
CA ASP A 441 34.38 22.94 -1.41
C ASP A 441 34.04 24.20 -2.21
N GLY A 442 33.29 25.14 -1.63
CA GLY A 442 32.83 26.37 -2.27
C GLY A 442 31.66 26.18 -3.25
N ASN A 443 31.58 25.03 -3.91
CA ASN A 443 30.53 24.69 -4.88
C ASN A 443 29.17 24.43 -4.24
N HIS A 444 29.14 24.01 -2.97
CA HIS A 444 27.92 23.77 -2.21
C HIS A 444 27.60 24.90 -1.23
N SER A 445 27.98 26.13 -1.56
CA SER A 445 27.69 27.30 -0.72
C SER A 445 26.49 28.10 -1.25
N LEU A 446 25.65 28.57 -0.33
CA LEU A 446 24.55 29.50 -0.60
C LEU A 446 24.85 30.81 0.10
N THR A 447 24.79 31.91 -0.64
CA THR A 447 24.94 33.26 -0.07
C THR A 447 23.57 33.86 0.17
N LEU A 448 23.21 33.99 1.46
CA LEU A 448 21.96 34.61 1.91
C LEU A 448 22.18 36.11 2.06
N SER A 449 21.22 36.94 1.65
CA SER A 449 21.40 38.39 1.68
C SER A 449 20.08 39.13 1.87
N VAL A 450 19.99 39.95 2.93
CA VAL A 450 18.82 40.79 3.20
C VAL A 450 19.21 42.25 3.39
N GLN A 451 18.52 43.15 2.69
CA GLN A 451 18.58 44.57 2.99
C GLN A 451 17.65 44.88 4.16
N LEU A 452 18.12 45.62 5.17
CA LEU A 452 17.33 45.86 6.38
C LEU A 452 16.00 46.54 6.10
N LYS A 453 15.90 47.40 5.09
CA LYS A 453 14.62 48.01 4.65
C LYS A 453 13.57 46.99 4.20
N ASN A 454 13.97 45.78 3.83
CA ASN A 454 13.06 44.69 3.45
C ASN A 454 12.56 43.88 4.67
N ILE A 455 13.06 44.18 5.87
CA ILE A 455 12.53 43.59 7.11
C ILE A 455 11.15 44.16 7.36
N ALA A 456 10.18 43.27 7.56
CA ALA A 456 8.81 43.65 7.84
C ALA A 456 8.75 44.55 9.09
N ASN A 457 8.08 45.70 8.95
CA ASN A 457 7.89 46.69 10.03
C ASN A 457 9.21 47.20 10.64
N LEU A 458 10.27 47.37 9.84
CA LEU A 458 11.55 47.92 10.32
C LEU A 458 11.35 49.24 11.10
N ASP A 459 10.55 50.17 10.57
CA ASP A 459 10.30 51.47 11.22
C ASP A 459 9.60 51.35 12.57
N GLY A 460 8.68 50.41 12.72
CA GLY A 460 8.03 50.12 13.99
C GLY A 460 8.98 49.44 14.99
N ILE A 461 9.85 48.55 14.51
CA ILE A 461 10.88 47.89 15.34
C ILE A 461 11.88 48.94 15.87
N LEU A 462 12.43 49.78 14.99
CA LEU A 462 13.39 50.82 15.34
C LEU A 462 12.75 51.92 16.20
N GLY A 463 11.54 52.35 15.85
CA GLY A 463 10.79 53.35 16.61
C GLY A 463 10.30 52.87 17.97
N GLY A 464 10.18 51.56 18.15
CA GLY A 464 9.76 50.92 19.40
C GLY A 464 10.88 50.70 20.42
N ILE A 465 12.15 50.97 20.08
CA ILE A 465 13.27 50.82 21.02
C ILE A 465 13.13 51.89 22.13
N PRO A 466 13.02 51.51 23.42
CA PRO A 466 12.87 52.47 24.50
C PRO A 466 14.03 53.48 24.51
N VAL A 467 13.71 54.76 24.71
CA VAL A 467 14.65 55.90 24.73
C VAL A 467 15.32 56.20 23.37
N LEU A 468 15.71 55.18 22.61
CA LEU A 468 16.43 55.31 21.35
C LEU A 468 15.51 55.52 20.14
N GLY A 469 14.27 55.02 20.16
CA GLY A 469 13.33 55.12 19.04
C GLY A 469 13.05 56.55 18.54
N PRO A 470 12.85 57.54 19.44
CA PRO A 470 12.76 58.96 19.06
C PRO A 470 14.06 59.56 18.53
N VAL A 471 15.21 59.03 18.95
CA VAL A 471 16.55 59.48 18.54
C VAL A 471 16.91 58.96 17.14
N LEU A 472 16.47 57.75 16.79
CA LEU A 472 16.55 57.20 15.44
C LEU A 472 15.59 57.94 14.50
N ASN A 473 15.97 59.13 14.04
CA ASN A 473 15.18 59.93 13.11
C ASN A 473 15.09 59.28 11.71
N GLY A 474 14.29 59.87 10.80
CA GLY A 474 14.08 59.32 9.45
C GLY A 474 15.38 59.13 8.64
N THR A 475 16.38 60.00 8.83
CA THR A 475 17.68 59.88 8.15
C THR A 475 18.49 58.71 8.67
N VAL A 476 18.58 58.52 10.00
CA VAL A 476 19.29 57.39 10.61
C VAL A 476 18.59 56.08 10.27
N ARG A 477 17.25 56.03 10.30
CA ARG A 477 16.48 54.86 9.88
C ARG A 477 16.71 54.50 8.43
N LEU A 478 16.84 55.49 7.54
CA LEU A 478 17.16 55.27 6.13
C LEU A 478 18.58 54.71 5.94
N LEU A 479 19.56 55.22 6.68
CA LEU A 479 20.93 54.68 6.68
C LEU A 479 20.97 53.24 7.18
N ILE A 480 20.26 52.94 8.28
CA ILE A 480 20.10 51.56 8.78
C ILE A 480 19.41 50.69 7.74
N GLY A 481 18.32 51.15 7.13
CA GLY A 481 17.56 50.42 6.11
C GLY A 481 18.39 50.03 4.87
N ASN A 482 19.42 50.81 4.53
CA ASN A 482 20.31 50.54 3.40
C ASN A 482 21.40 49.49 3.69
N ILE A 483 21.56 49.06 4.94
CA ILE A 483 22.51 47.98 5.28
C ILE A 483 22.05 46.69 4.60
N THR A 484 23.00 46.03 3.94
CA THR A 484 22.84 44.66 3.44
C THR A 484 23.59 43.71 4.35
N VAL A 485 22.87 42.75 4.94
CA VAL A 485 23.46 41.68 5.75
C VAL A 485 23.61 40.45 4.87
N THR A 486 24.85 39.96 4.72
CA THR A 486 25.18 38.81 3.88
C THR A 486 25.77 37.69 4.73
N VAL A 487 25.23 36.48 4.59
CA VAL A 487 25.65 35.29 5.35
C VAL A 487 25.89 34.14 4.38
N PRO A 488 27.14 33.67 4.22
CA PRO A 488 27.42 32.44 3.50
C PRO A 488 27.07 31.22 4.37
N VAL A 489 26.39 30.23 3.78
CA VAL A 489 26.12 28.95 4.42
C VAL A 489 26.52 27.79 3.50
N ASN A 490 27.07 26.73 4.09
CA ASN A 490 27.46 25.54 3.36
C ASN A 490 26.38 24.46 3.43
N LEU A 491 26.06 23.83 2.31
CA LEU A 491 25.05 22.79 2.17
C LEU A 491 25.66 21.38 2.33
N PRO A 492 24.92 20.39 2.83
CA PRO A 492 25.30 18.99 2.71
C PRO A 492 25.16 18.50 1.26
N LEU A 493 25.63 17.28 0.97
CA LEU A 493 25.42 16.65 -0.34
C LEU A 493 23.93 16.36 -0.55
N LEU A 494 23.34 16.91 -1.61
CA LEU A 494 21.90 16.79 -1.91
C LEU A 494 21.58 15.74 -2.99
N GLY A 495 22.59 15.03 -3.48
CA GLY A 495 22.45 14.02 -4.52
C GLY A 495 21.66 12.79 -4.08
N THR A 496 21.08 12.07 -5.05
CA THR A 496 20.32 10.82 -4.83
C THR A 496 21.08 9.79 -4.01
N ASP A 497 22.41 9.75 -4.15
CA ASP A 497 23.27 8.81 -3.43
C ASP A 497 23.36 9.09 -1.93
N ASN A 498 23.10 10.34 -1.52
CA ASN A 498 23.04 10.75 -0.12
C ASN A 498 21.60 10.80 0.39
N LEU A 499 20.57 10.57 -0.43
CA LEU A 499 19.20 10.48 0.07
C LEU A 499 18.97 9.15 0.80
N THR A 500 18.15 9.20 1.85
CA THR A 500 17.63 8.02 2.55
C THR A 500 16.13 8.14 2.73
N LEU A 501 15.46 7.00 2.71
CA LEU A 501 14.02 6.88 2.80
C LEU A 501 13.71 5.83 3.84
N SER A 502 12.78 6.14 4.74
CA SER A 502 12.23 5.15 5.67
C SER A 502 10.74 4.99 5.44
N GLY A 503 10.26 3.75 5.57
CA GLY A 503 8.86 3.39 5.50
C GLY A 503 8.55 2.23 6.44
N SER A 504 7.28 1.91 6.55
CA SER A 504 6.82 0.79 7.35
C SER A 504 5.47 0.28 6.89
N TRP A 505 5.22 -1.00 7.11
CA TRP A 505 3.92 -1.61 6.88
C TRP A 505 2.90 -1.22 7.95
N SER A 506 1.64 -1.06 7.56
CA SER A 506 0.52 -1.04 8.50
C SER A 506 0.32 -2.44 9.07
N THR A 507 0.51 -2.59 10.39
CA THR A 507 0.41 -3.87 11.10
C THR A 507 -0.58 -3.79 12.27
N PRO A 508 -1.39 -4.84 12.52
CA PRO A 508 -1.55 -6.03 11.67
C PRO A 508 -2.27 -5.69 10.35
N PRO A 509 -2.12 -6.53 9.31
CA PRO A 509 -2.91 -6.39 8.08
C PRO A 509 -4.42 -6.36 8.38
N MET A 510 -5.15 -5.45 7.75
CA MET A 510 -6.59 -5.28 7.96
C MET A 510 -7.38 -6.25 7.08
N GLN A 511 -8.31 -7.00 7.69
CA GLN A 511 -9.29 -7.81 6.98
C GLN A 511 -10.38 -6.91 6.37
N TYR A 512 -10.82 -7.19 5.13
CA TYR A 512 -11.84 -6.39 4.43
C TYR A 512 -12.75 -7.22 3.50
#